data_AF-A0AAW6TTV4-F1
#
_entry.id   AF-A0AAW6TTV4-F1
#
_cell.length_a   1.000
_cell.length_b   1.000
_cell.length_c   1.000
_cell.angle_alpha   90.00
_cell.angle_beta   90.00
_cell.angle_gamma   90.00
#
_symmetry.space_group_name_H-M   'P 1'
#
loop_
_entity.id
_entity.type
_entity.pdbx_description
1 polymer ?
#
loop_
_entity_poly.entity_id
_entity_poly.type
_entity_poly.pdbx_seq_one_letter_code
_entity_poly.pdbx_strand_id
1 'polypeptide(L)'
;MANAAVFFDRDGTLIEDPGYLSHPDQVKLLDGAAEVLKEVGLLGYKTVVVSNQSAVARGIVSEEMLERIHQRLRELLAIKGASLDGIYYCPYHPDGVIPNYRRDSDWRKPEPGMLLAAAEEMDLDLKQSWMVGDSGRDVEAGRRAGCRTILLRSGPADPDVSDDGRPDHVAVNLREAANMIKNFDPSSREEPFQAVASEADMASEHDYKVTPLEAEQLRIEPPQVEDADALDEQAEPDRETTALLVDILEQLKRMQKAEMFGEFSIMRLLAGIVQVFVLFCLLMAIWFLMSPDRQTTSIFLSLGFGTVLQLMALTFYIMQGRQ
;
A
#
# COMPACT_ATOMS: atom_id res chain seq x y z
N MET A 1 23.65 -11.07 -16.98
CA MET A 1 22.35 -11.47 -16.41
C MET A 1 21.27 -10.61 -17.08
N ALA A 2 20.03 -11.09 -17.16
CA ALA A 2 18.93 -10.23 -17.59
C ALA A 2 18.79 -9.07 -16.59
N ASN A 3 18.64 -7.85 -17.09
CA ASN A 3 18.45 -6.66 -16.28
C ASN A 3 17.02 -6.69 -15.72
N ALA A 4 16.84 -7.08 -14.46
CA ALA A 4 15.52 -7.33 -13.86
C ALA A 4 15.29 -6.44 -12.64
N ALA A 5 14.02 -6.23 -12.29
CA ALA A 5 13.64 -5.44 -11.12
C ALA A 5 12.79 -6.23 -10.13
N VAL A 6 12.85 -5.80 -8.88
CA VAL A 6 11.78 -6.05 -7.91
C VAL A 6 11.03 -4.73 -7.73
N PHE A 7 9.80 -4.71 -8.24
CA PHE A 7 8.84 -3.65 -8.03
C PHE A 7 8.16 -3.82 -6.68
N PHE A 8 8.06 -2.73 -5.93
CA PHE A 8 7.41 -2.69 -4.62
C PHE A 8 6.27 -1.68 -4.64
N ASP A 9 5.13 -2.01 -4.05
CA ASP A 9 4.24 -0.96 -3.57
C ASP A 9 4.89 -0.18 -2.41
N ARG A 10 4.36 1.00 -2.12
CA ARG A 10 4.89 1.88 -1.08
C ARG A 10 4.16 1.68 0.24
N ASP A 11 2.91 2.11 0.29
CA ASP A 11 2.07 2.09 1.48
C ASP A 11 1.66 0.64 1.79
N GLY A 12 1.75 0.21 3.06
CA GLY A 12 1.46 -1.17 3.46
C GLY A 12 2.54 -2.19 3.09
N THR A 13 3.50 -1.80 2.25
CA THR A 13 4.59 -2.67 1.76
C THR A 13 5.96 -2.23 2.26
N LEU A 14 6.44 -1.03 1.90
CA LEU A 14 7.72 -0.48 2.39
C LEU A 14 7.55 0.41 3.61
N ILE A 15 6.40 1.07 3.74
CA ILE A 15 6.05 1.96 4.85
C ILE A 15 4.69 1.60 5.45
N GLU A 16 4.43 2.03 6.68
CA GLU A 16 3.10 1.95 7.28
C GLU A 16 2.07 2.67 6.40
N ASP A 17 0.87 2.09 6.24
CA ASP A 17 -0.26 2.75 5.55
C ASP A 17 -1.18 3.47 6.56
N PRO A 18 -1.12 4.81 6.68
CA PRO A 18 -2.05 5.58 7.49
C PRO A 18 -3.38 5.89 6.78
N GLY A 19 -3.62 5.32 5.59
CA GLY A 19 -4.74 5.60 4.69
C GLY A 19 -4.48 6.80 3.77
N TYR A 20 -4.13 7.96 4.34
CA TYR A 20 -3.63 9.11 3.56
C TYR A 20 -2.38 9.69 4.20
N LEU A 21 -1.25 9.42 3.54
CA LEU A 21 0.04 10.00 3.87
C LEU A 21 0.15 11.39 3.25
N SER A 22 0.12 12.44 4.07
CA SER A 22 0.05 13.83 3.60
C SER A 22 1.24 14.69 4.01
N HIS A 23 2.15 14.16 4.85
CA HIS A 23 3.34 14.88 5.31
C HIS A 23 4.55 13.95 5.43
N PRO A 24 5.78 14.41 5.12
CA PRO A 24 7.01 13.62 5.25
C PRO A 24 7.22 13.00 6.64
N ASP A 25 6.84 13.68 7.72
CA ASP A 25 7.05 13.18 9.09
C ASP A 25 6.21 11.93 9.43
N GLN A 26 5.22 11.62 8.60
CA GLN A 26 4.40 10.42 8.74
C GLN A 26 5.06 9.19 8.11
N VAL A 27 6.13 9.36 7.32
CA VAL A 27 6.83 8.24 6.66
C VAL A 27 7.54 7.40 7.72
N LYS A 28 7.10 6.15 7.85
CA LYS A 28 7.67 5.16 8.76
C LYS A 28 7.91 3.87 7.99
N LEU A 29 9.17 3.47 7.88
CA LEU A 29 9.55 2.21 7.26
C LEU A 29 8.97 1.03 8.03
N LEU A 30 8.43 0.05 7.31
CA LEU A 30 8.09 -1.24 7.89
C LEU A 30 9.35 -2.02 8.26
N ASP A 31 9.22 -2.90 9.26
CA ASP A 31 10.34 -3.71 9.73
C ASP A 31 10.90 -4.59 8.61
N GLY A 32 12.22 -4.50 8.40
CA GLY A 32 12.92 -5.27 7.37
C GLY A 32 12.88 -4.65 5.98
N ALA A 33 12.19 -3.53 5.75
CA ALA A 33 12.04 -2.95 4.41
C ALA A 33 13.38 -2.55 3.77
N ALA A 34 14.23 -1.84 4.53
CA ALA A 34 15.55 -1.43 4.03
C ALA A 34 16.47 -2.64 3.82
N GLU A 35 16.43 -3.61 4.73
CA GLU A 35 17.23 -4.83 4.67
C GLU A 35 16.89 -5.66 3.44
N VAL A 36 15.60 -5.78 3.11
CA VAL A 36 15.10 -6.51 1.94
C VAL A 36 15.50 -5.80 0.65
N LEU A 37 15.37 -4.47 0.56
CA LEU A 37 15.82 -3.70 -0.59
C LEU A 37 17.31 -3.88 -0.86
N LYS A 38 18.14 -3.90 0.19
CA LYS A 38 19.57 -4.20 0.07
C LYS A 38 19.81 -5.62 -0.41
N GLU A 39 19.13 -6.59 0.17
CA GLU A 39 19.30 -8.00 -0.17
C GLU A 39 18.97 -8.27 -1.64
N VAL A 40 17.84 -7.77 -2.14
CA VAL A 40 17.48 -7.94 -3.55
C VAL A 40 18.39 -7.14 -4.49
N GLY A 41 18.85 -5.96 -4.07
CA GLY A 41 19.85 -5.18 -4.81
C GLY A 41 21.19 -5.92 -4.95
N LEU A 42 21.63 -6.61 -3.89
CA LEU A 42 22.84 -7.45 -3.90
C LEU A 42 22.70 -8.69 -4.80
N LEU A 43 21.48 -9.16 -5.03
CA LEU A 43 21.18 -10.21 -6.03
C LEU A 43 21.17 -9.67 -7.48
N GLY A 44 21.41 -8.37 -7.67
CA GLY A 44 21.48 -7.75 -9.00
C GLY A 44 20.15 -7.26 -9.54
N TYR A 45 19.08 -7.25 -8.73
CA TYR A 45 17.81 -6.64 -9.13
C TYR A 45 17.84 -5.12 -8.93
N LYS A 46 17.16 -4.41 -9.82
CA LYS A 46 16.76 -3.01 -9.62
C LYS A 46 15.64 -2.93 -8.58
N THR A 47 15.71 -1.96 -7.66
CA THR A 47 14.68 -1.73 -6.65
C THR A 47 13.80 -0.54 -7.06
N VAL A 48 12.56 -0.81 -7.45
CA VAL A 48 11.67 0.22 -8.01
C VAL A 48 10.37 0.29 -7.23
N VAL A 49 9.95 1.50 -6.85
CA VAL A 49 8.62 1.71 -6.25
C VAL A 49 7.60 2.02 -7.34
N VAL A 50 6.42 1.39 -7.27
CA VAL A 50 5.26 1.68 -8.12
C VAL A 50 4.01 1.86 -7.25
N SER A 51 3.51 3.09 -7.13
CA SER A 51 2.49 3.41 -6.12
C SER A 51 1.30 4.23 -6.64
N ASN A 52 0.09 3.86 -6.20
CA ASN A 52 -1.12 4.62 -6.49
C ASN A 52 -1.27 5.79 -5.50
N GLN A 53 -1.12 7.03 -5.95
CA GLN A 53 -1.14 8.23 -5.10
C GLN A 53 -2.37 9.10 -5.37
N SER A 54 -3.57 8.52 -5.20
CA SER A 54 -4.85 9.24 -5.44
C SER A 54 -5.12 10.40 -4.46
N ALA A 55 -4.32 10.53 -3.40
CA ALA A 55 -4.34 11.72 -2.54
C ALA A 55 -4.16 13.02 -3.35
N VAL A 56 -3.40 12.97 -4.44
CA VAL A 56 -3.21 14.10 -5.37
C VAL A 56 -4.52 14.44 -6.07
N ALA A 57 -5.15 13.49 -6.76
CA ALA A 57 -6.46 13.70 -7.38
C ALA A 57 -7.56 14.15 -6.41
N ARG A 58 -7.46 13.72 -5.14
CA ARG A 58 -8.40 14.07 -4.07
C ARG A 58 -8.13 15.42 -3.40
N GLY A 59 -7.07 16.14 -3.77
CA GLY A 59 -6.74 17.43 -3.16
C GLY A 59 -6.22 17.35 -1.72
N ILE A 60 -5.80 16.16 -1.29
CA ILE A 60 -5.27 15.91 0.05
C ILE A 60 -3.78 16.27 0.10
N VAL A 61 -3.05 16.03 -0.99
CA VAL A 61 -1.61 16.30 -1.09
C VAL A 61 -1.30 16.94 -2.44
N SER A 62 -0.39 17.91 -2.48
CA SER A 62 0.15 18.42 -3.75
C SER A 62 1.25 17.49 -4.27
N GLU A 63 1.57 17.57 -5.57
CA GLU A 63 2.72 16.82 -6.11
C GLU A 63 4.05 17.25 -5.49
N GLU A 64 4.21 18.54 -5.17
CA GLU A 64 5.39 19.05 -4.46
C GLU A 64 5.52 18.40 -3.07
N MET A 65 4.41 18.31 -2.32
CA MET A 65 4.41 17.65 -1.03
C MET A 65 4.64 16.14 -1.16
N LEU A 66 4.09 15.52 -2.20
CA LEU A 66 4.34 14.11 -2.51
C LEU A 66 5.84 13.86 -2.81
N GLU A 67 6.51 14.75 -3.53
CA GLU A 67 7.95 14.62 -3.76
C GLU A 67 8.74 14.77 -2.46
N ARG A 68 8.34 15.66 -1.55
CA ARG A 68 8.94 15.75 -0.20
C ARG A 68 8.76 14.45 0.59
N ILE A 69 7.61 13.78 0.45
CA ILE A 69 7.35 12.47 1.06
C ILE A 69 8.28 11.41 0.45
N HIS A 70 8.43 11.38 -0.87
CA HIS A 70 9.35 10.47 -1.55
C HIS A 70 10.81 10.72 -1.18
N GLN A 71 11.22 11.98 -1.04
CA GLN A 71 12.54 12.35 -0.58
C GLN A 71 12.80 11.84 0.84
N ARG A 72 11.82 11.99 1.73
CA ARG A 72 11.92 11.46 3.09
C ARG A 72 12.03 9.92 3.13
N LEU A 73 11.30 9.23 2.26
CA LEU A 73 11.45 7.78 2.09
C LEU A 73 12.88 7.42 1.69
N ARG A 74 13.44 8.09 0.68
CA ARG A 74 14.83 7.87 0.22
C ARG A 74 15.84 8.11 1.35
N GLU A 75 15.68 9.17 2.13
CA GLU A 75 16.56 9.47 3.28
C GLU A 75 16.55 8.36 4.33
N LEU A 76 15.35 7.90 4.72
CA LEU A 76 15.20 6.84 5.72
C LEU A 76 15.83 5.52 5.25
N LEU A 77 15.69 5.20 3.96
CA LEU A 77 16.34 4.04 3.35
C LEU A 77 17.87 4.21 3.31
N ALA A 78 18.36 5.39 2.91
CA ALA A 78 19.78 5.68 2.80
C ALA A 78 20.50 5.61 4.16
N ILE A 79 19.87 6.06 5.25
CA ILE A 79 20.39 5.92 6.63
C ILE A 79 20.63 4.46 6.99
N LYS A 80 19.82 3.54 6.45
CA LYS A 80 19.97 2.08 6.63
C LYS A 80 20.83 1.41 5.54
N GLY A 81 21.40 2.21 4.64
CA GLY A 81 22.26 1.77 3.54
C GLY A 81 21.50 1.09 2.40
N ALA A 82 20.20 1.38 2.25
CA ALA A 82 19.37 0.94 1.14
C ALA A 82 19.15 2.09 0.16
N SER A 83 18.95 1.78 -1.12
CA SER A 83 18.62 2.76 -2.16
C SER A 83 17.50 2.23 -3.05
N LEU A 84 16.84 3.16 -3.74
CA LEU A 84 15.85 2.87 -4.78
C LEU A 84 16.42 3.33 -6.13
N ASP A 85 16.30 2.51 -7.16
CA ASP A 85 16.64 2.87 -8.52
C ASP A 85 15.57 3.78 -9.16
N GLY A 86 14.31 3.69 -8.71
CA GLY A 86 13.23 4.54 -9.22
C GLY A 86 11.99 4.57 -8.33
N ILE A 87 11.21 5.64 -8.46
CA ILE A 87 9.89 5.78 -7.86
C ILE A 87 8.93 6.28 -8.94
N TYR A 88 7.97 5.43 -9.29
CA TYR A 88 6.88 5.74 -10.21
C TYR A 88 5.58 5.80 -9.42
N TYR A 89 4.75 6.79 -9.71
CA TYR A 89 3.49 6.94 -9.03
C TYR A 89 2.38 7.40 -9.98
N CYS A 90 1.14 7.01 -9.65
CA CYS A 90 -0.04 7.47 -10.36
C CYS A 90 -0.81 8.49 -9.52
N PRO A 91 -0.85 9.79 -9.91
CA PRO A 91 -1.63 10.80 -9.20
C PRO A 91 -3.12 10.79 -9.57
N TYR A 92 -3.51 10.04 -10.61
CA TYR A 92 -4.86 10.06 -11.20
C TYR A 92 -5.89 9.21 -10.45
N HIS A 93 -7.14 9.67 -10.48
CA HIS A 93 -8.31 8.93 -9.99
C HIS A 93 -9.59 9.39 -10.74
N PRO A 94 -10.48 8.47 -11.19
CA PRO A 94 -11.69 8.85 -11.92
C PRO A 94 -12.62 9.77 -11.09
N ASP A 95 -12.72 9.52 -9.79
CA ASP A 95 -13.49 10.35 -8.85
C ASP A 95 -12.67 11.49 -8.18
N GLY A 96 -11.56 11.90 -8.78
CA GLY A 96 -10.76 13.02 -8.28
C GLY A 96 -11.54 14.34 -8.21
N VAL A 97 -11.25 15.21 -7.24
CA VAL A 97 -11.83 16.56 -7.15
C VAL A 97 -11.02 17.59 -7.92
N ILE A 98 -9.73 17.35 -8.14
CA ILE A 98 -8.87 18.23 -8.95
C ILE A 98 -9.05 17.88 -10.43
N PRO A 99 -9.53 18.79 -11.29
CA PRO A 99 -9.83 18.49 -12.69
C PRO A 99 -8.66 17.90 -13.48
N ASN A 100 -7.43 18.37 -13.25
CA ASN A 100 -6.23 17.91 -13.97
C ASN A 100 -5.86 16.45 -13.66
N TYR A 101 -6.31 15.93 -12.52
CA TYR A 101 -6.01 14.56 -12.09
C TYR A 101 -7.24 13.64 -12.13
N ARG A 102 -8.42 14.17 -12.48
CA ARG A 102 -9.69 13.45 -12.53
C ARG A 102 -9.85 12.68 -13.84
N ARG A 103 -9.25 11.49 -13.92
CA ARG A 103 -9.33 10.61 -15.08
C ARG A 103 -8.97 9.17 -14.73
N ASP A 104 -9.41 8.26 -15.59
CA ASP A 104 -8.80 6.93 -15.70
C ASP A 104 -7.38 7.06 -16.27
N SER A 105 -6.52 6.13 -15.90
CA SER A 105 -5.12 6.14 -16.34
C SER A 105 -4.55 4.73 -16.33
N ASP A 106 -3.83 4.39 -17.40
CA ASP A 106 -3.08 3.13 -17.50
C ASP A 106 -1.95 3.03 -16.48
N TRP A 107 -1.61 4.13 -15.79
CA TRP A 107 -0.64 4.15 -14.71
C TRP A 107 -1.24 3.72 -13.36
N ARG A 108 -2.57 3.75 -13.22
CA ARG A 108 -3.24 3.41 -11.97
C ARG A 108 -3.38 1.89 -11.86
N LYS A 109 -2.71 1.25 -10.90
CA LYS A 109 -2.88 -0.18 -10.60
C LYS A 109 -4.37 -0.45 -10.36
N PRO A 110 -4.98 -1.45 -11.03
CA PRO A 110 -4.36 -2.66 -11.61
C PRO A 110 -3.75 -2.52 -13.01
N GLU A 111 -3.79 -1.36 -13.66
CA GLU A 111 -3.12 -1.19 -14.95
C GLU A 111 -1.59 -1.18 -14.79
N PRO A 112 -0.83 -1.76 -15.75
CA PRO A 112 0.61 -2.02 -15.61
C PRO A 112 1.49 -0.82 -15.99
N GLY A 113 0.93 0.35 -16.33
CA GLY A 113 1.65 1.44 -16.99
C GLY A 113 2.89 1.94 -16.24
N MET A 114 2.87 1.97 -14.90
CA MET A 114 4.07 2.32 -14.12
C MET A 114 5.20 1.30 -14.28
N LEU A 115 4.87 -0.01 -14.29
CA LEU A 115 5.86 -1.07 -14.45
C LEU A 115 6.43 -1.07 -15.87
N LEU A 116 5.57 -0.85 -16.87
CA LEU A 116 5.99 -0.75 -18.28
C LEU A 116 6.91 0.46 -18.51
N ALA A 117 6.57 1.62 -17.94
CA ALA A 117 7.40 2.82 -18.04
C ALA A 117 8.77 2.62 -17.41
N ALA A 118 8.83 2.02 -16.22
CA ALA A 118 10.09 1.68 -15.57
C ALA A 118 10.92 0.68 -16.40
N ALA A 119 10.27 -0.31 -17.01
CA ALA A 119 10.95 -1.28 -17.86
C ALA A 119 11.52 -0.67 -19.14
N GLU A 120 10.82 0.29 -19.74
CA GLU A 120 11.32 1.02 -20.90
C GLU A 120 12.50 1.93 -20.51
N GLU A 121 12.37 2.70 -19.43
CA GLU A 121 13.41 3.64 -19.00
C GLU A 121 14.70 2.95 -18.56
N MET A 122 14.57 1.81 -17.88
CA MET A 122 15.71 1.08 -17.30
C MET A 122 16.11 -0.17 -18.09
N ASP A 123 15.51 -0.45 -19.25
CA ASP A 123 15.73 -1.65 -20.07
C ASP A 123 15.55 -2.97 -19.27
N LEU A 124 14.40 -3.12 -18.62
CA LEU A 124 14.11 -4.26 -17.72
C LEU A 124 13.43 -5.43 -18.43
N ASP A 125 13.89 -6.64 -18.15
CA ASP A 125 13.20 -7.88 -18.46
C ASP A 125 12.10 -8.16 -17.43
N LEU A 126 10.87 -7.76 -17.77
CA LEU A 126 9.69 -7.96 -16.91
C LEU A 126 9.43 -9.43 -16.57
N LYS A 127 9.77 -10.39 -17.45
CA LYS A 127 9.54 -11.82 -17.19
C LYS A 127 10.44 -12.40 -16.11
N GLN A 128 11.58 -11.74 -15.85
CA GLN A 128 12.48 -12.06 -14.75
C GLN A 128 12.28 -11.12 -13.56
N SER A 129 11.36 -10.15 -13.68
CA SER A 129 11.07 -9.18 -12.64
C SER A 129 9.92 -9.63 -11.73
N TRP A 130 9.81 -8.97 -10.58
CA TRP A 130 8.85 -9.29 -9.53
C TRP A 130 8.00 -8.06 -9.18
N MET A 131 6.73 -8.27 -8.86
CA MET A 131 5.87 -7.26 -8.21
C MET A 131 5.49 -7.73 -6.81
N VAL A 132 5.82 -6.93 -5.81
CA VAL A 132 5.53 -7.17 -4.40
C VAL A 132 4.60 -6.07 -3.89
N GLY A 133 3.45 -6.43 -3.36
CA GLY A 133 2.48 -5.48 -2.81
C GLY A 133 1.55 -6.15 -1.82
N ASP A 134 0.73 -5.38 -1.13
CA ASP A 134 -0.20 -5.86 -0.09
C ASP A 134 -1.64 -6.02 -0.60
N SER A 135 -1.92 -5.62 -1.84
CA SER A 135 -3.28 -5.61 -2.38
C SER A 135 -3.43 -6.37 -3.71
N GLY A 136 -4.65 -6.81 -4.01
CA GLY A 136 -4.94 -7.56 -5.25
C GLY A 136 -4.65 -6.76 -6.54
N ARG A 137 -4.75 -5.43 -6.50
CA ARG A 137 -4.39 -4.56 -7.63
C ARG A 137 -2.89 -4.59 -7.95
N ASP A 138 -2.04 -4.81 -6.95
CA ASP A 138 -0.59 -4.93 -7.16
C ASP A 138 -0.27 -6.21 -7.91
N VAL A 139 -0.89 -7.30 -7.47
CA VAL A 139 -0.80 -8.61 -8.12
C VAL A 139 -1.27 -8.51 -9.57
N GLU A 140 -2.44 -7.92 -9.80
CA GLU A 140 -2.98 -7.79 -11.15
C GLU A 140 -2.09 -6.93 -12.06
N ALA A 141 -1.57 -5.80 -11.56
CA ALA A 141 -0.62 -4.97 -12.31
C ALA A 141 0.66 -5.73 -12.67
N GLY A 142 1.23 -6.47 -11.71
CA GLY A 142 2.40 -7.32 -11.95
C GLY A 142 2.14 -8.38 -13.02
N ARG A 143 1.01 -9.08 -12.93
CA ARG A 143 0.61 -10.11 -13.90
C ARG A 143 0.42 -9.54 -15.30
N ARG A 144 -0.26 -8.41 -15.43
CA ARG A 144 -0.46 -7.71 -16.71
C ARG A 144 0.84 -7.23 -17.34
N ALA A 145 1.81 -6.82 -16.52
CA ALA A 145 3.15 -6.47 -16.97
C ALA A 145 3.99 -7.70 -17.37
N GLY A 146 3.58 -8.91 -16.96
CA GLY A 146 4.33 -10.15 -17.18
C GLY A 146 5.37 -10.46 -16.10
N CYS A 147 5.32 -9.76 -14.96
CA CYS A 147 6.12 -10.03 -13.78
C CYS A 147 5.59 -11.26 -13.01
N ARG A 148 6.47 -11.87 -12.22
CA ARG A 148 6.04 -12.73 -11.12
C ARG A 148 5.50 -11.89 -9.97
N THR A 149 4.60 -12.44 -9.18
CA THR A 149 3.87 -11.66 -8.18
C THR A 149 3.90 -12.28 -6.79
N ILE A 150 4.14 -11.42 -5.78
CA ILE A 150 4.10 -11.79 -4.37
C ILE A 150 3.09 -10.88 -3.68
N LEU A 151 2.06 -11.47 -3.10
CA LEU A 151 1.12 -10.76 -2.23
C LEU A 151 1.59 -10.84 -0.78
N LEU A 152 1.80 -9.68 -0.15
CA LEU A 152 2.05 -9.57 1.28
C LEU A 152 0.73 -9.69 2.03
N ARG A 153 0.65 -10.61 2.99
CA ARG A 153 -0.56 -10.84 3.79
C ARG A 153 -0.23 -11.08 5.25
N SER A 154 -0.52 -10.08 6.07
CA SER A 154 -0.40 -10.14 7.52
C SER A 154 -1.75 -10.46 8.16
N GLY A 155 -2.26 -11.70 8.00
CA GLY A 155 -3.53 -12.11 8.64
C GLY A 155 -4.36 -13.15 7.87
N PRO A 156 -5.53 -13.57 8.41
CA PRO A 156 -6.44 -14.48 7.72
C PRO A 156 -6.95 -13.88 6.40
N ALA A 157 -7.25 -14.75 5.42
CA ALA A 157 -7.49 -14.37 4.03
C ALA A 157 -8.56 -13.27 3.87
N ASP A 158 -8.16 -12.17 3.22
CA ASP A 158 -9.08 -11.13 2.75
C ASP A 158 -9.96 -11.72 1.63
N PRO A 159 -11.31 -11.68 1.74
CA PRO A 159 -12.23 -12.23 0.74
C PRO A 159 -12.20 -11.53 -0.62
N ASP A 160 -11.51 -10.40 -0.76
CA ASP A 160 -11.54 -9.56 -1.97
C ASP A 160 -10.49 -9.94 -3.03
N VAL A 161 -9.79 -11.06 -2.87
CA VAL A 161 -9.01 -11.65 -3.98
C VAL A 161 -9.98 -12.33 -4.93
N SER A 162 -10.43 -11.58 -5.94
CA SER A 162 -11.17 -12.10 -7.09
C SER A 162 -10.50 -13.35 -7.67
N ASP A 163 -11.30 -14.37 -7.98
CA ASP A 163 -10.86 -15.72 -8.38
C ASP A 163 -9.97 -15.74 -9.66
N ASP A 164 -9.95 -14.63 -10.41
CA ASP A 164 -9.26 -14.48 -11.69
C ASP A 164 -7.79 -13.99 -11.57
N GLY A 165 -7.35 -13.55 -10.38
CA GLY A 165 -6.07 -12.83 -10.18
C GLY A 165 -5.20 -13.39 -9.05
N ARG A 166 -4.99 -14.71 -8.98
CA ARG A 166 -4.16 -15.32 -7.92
C ARG A 166 -2.69 -14.89 -8.05
N PRO A 167 -2.04 -14.49 -6.94
CA PRO A 167 -0.60 -14.22 -6.96
C PRO A 167 0.17 -15.52 -7.18
N ASP A 168 1.37 -15.42 -7.76
CA ASP A 168 2.26 -16.58 -7.91
C ASP A 168 2.73 -17.08 -6.53
N HIS A 169 2.93 -16.15 -5.59
CA HIS A 169 3.32 -16.44 -4.21
C HIS A 169 2.61 -15.55 -3.20
N VAL A 170 2.51 -16.02 -1.96
CA VAL A 170 2.01 -15.25 -0.82
C VAL A 170 3.07 -15.28 0.28
N ALA A 171 3.38 -14.13 0.85
CA ALA A 171 4.34 -13.98 1.93
C ALA A 171 3.70 -13.25 3.11
N VAL A 172 4.02 -13.64 4.35
CA VAL A 172 3.47 -12.99 5.55
C VAL A 172 4.18 -11.68 5.88
N ASN A 173 5.34 -11.42 5.29
CA ASN A 173 6.11 -10.18 5.43
C ASN A 173 7.17 -10.04 4.31
N LEU A 174 7.83 -8.88 4.25
CA LEU A 174 8.87 -8.61 3.25
C LEU A 174 10.08 -9.54 3.34
N ARG A 175 10.43 -10.04 4.53
CA ARG A 175 11.57 -10.97 4.69
C ARG A 175 11.29 -12.29 3.99
N GLU A 176 10.08 -12.82 4.14
CA GLU A 176 9.68 -14.03 3.45
C GLU A 176 9.62 -13.81 1.92
N ALA A 177 9.10 -12.66 1.47
CA ALA A 177 9.11 -12.30 0.06
C ALA A 177 10.53 -12.29 -0.53
N ALA A 178 11.51 -11.71 0.18
CA ALA A 178 12.91 -11.71 -0.23
C ALA A 178 13.50 -13.12 -0.34
N ASN A 179 13.18 -14.01 0.61
CA ASN A 179 13.61 -15.41 0.57
C ASN A 179 13.04 -16.14 -0.65
N MET A 180 11.77 -15.88 -1.01
CA MET A 180 11.15 -16.45 -2.22
C MET A 180 11.85 -15.98 -3.50
N ILE A 181 12.18 -14.69 -3.60
CA ILE A 181 12.91 -14.12 -4.73
C ILE A 181 14.29 -14.77 -4.85
N LYS A 182 15.03 -14.89 -3.74
CA LYS A 182 16.36 -15.50 -3.69
C LYS A 182 16.37 -16.96 -4.17
N ASN A 183 15.38 -17.75 -3.78
CA ASN A 183 15.28 -19.15 -4.16
C ASN A 183 14.95 -19.36 -5.66
N PHE A 184 14.41 -18.34 -6.31
CA PHE A 184 14.07 -18.37 -7.72
C PHE A 184 15.20 -17.92 -8.65
N ASP A 185 16.20 -17.23 -8.12
CA ASP A 185 17.38 -16.83 -8.88
C ASP A 185 18.17 -18.08 -9.29
N PRO A 186 18.35 -18.37 -10.59
CA PRO A 186 19.15 -19.51 -11.03
C PRO A 186 20.60 -19.47 -10.52
N SER A 187 21.13 -18.27 -10.24
CA SER A 187 22.50 -18.08 -9.75
C SER A 187 22.69 -18.44 -8.28
N SER A 188 21.61 -18.54 -7.48
CA SER A 188 21.68 -18.93 -6.07
C SER A 188 21.80 -20.45 -5.86
N ARG A 189 21.75 -21.24 -6.94
CA ARG A 189 21.81 -22.72 -6.89
C ARG A 189 23.22 -23.30 -6.90
N GLU A 190 24.27 -22.48 -6.97
CA GLU A 190 25.67 -22.93 -7.06
C GLU A 190 26.44 -23.03 -5.73
N GLU A 191 25.80 -22.91 -4.57
CA GLU A 191 26.44 -23.22 -3.28
C GLU A 191 25.92 -24.55 -2.73
N PRO A 192 26.68 -25.67 -2.82
CA PRO A 192 26.35 -26.88 -2.10
C PRO A 192 26.51 -26.61 -0.61
N PHE A 193 25.43 -26.84 0.13
CA PHE A 193 25.37 -26.89 1.58
C PHE A 193 26.51 -27.77 2.13
N GLN A 194 27.65 -27.17 2.51
CA GLN A 194 28.66 -27.86 3.29
C GLN A 194 28.15 -27.99 4.73
N ALA A 195 28.01 -29.24 5.13
CA ALA A 195 27.57 -29.66 6.44
C ALA A 195 28.33 -28.93 7.55
N VAL A 196 27.58 -28.47 8.55
CA VAL A 196 28.10 -27.97 9.83
C VAL A 196 28.92 -29.09 10.47
N ALA A 197 30.25 -28.98 10.37
CA ALA A 197 31.18 -29.73 11.19
C ALA A 197 31.44 -28.93 12.48
N SER A 198 31.12 -29.59 13.58
CA SER A 198 31.43 -29.34 15.00
C SER A 198 32.37 -28.20 15.36
N GLU A 199 31.93 -27.40 16.34
CA GLU A 199 32.76 -26.64 17.27
C GLU A 199 33.79 -27.55 17.95
N ALA A 200 35.02 -27.51 17.45
CA ALA A 200 36.27 -27.70 18.17
C ALA A 200 37.36 -27.73 17.09
N ASP A 201 38.08 -26.63 16.93
CA ASP A 201 39.54 -26.62 16.85
C ASP A 201 40.07 -25.28 16.30
N MET A 202 41.21 -24.90 16.87
CA MET A 202 42.19 -23.94 16.36
C MET A 202 41.98 -22.45 16.67
N ALA A 203 42.36 -22.13 17.90
CA ALA A 203 43.16 -20.94 18.17
C ALA A 203 44.47 -20.98 17.35
N SER A 204 44.75 -19.93 16.59
CA SER A 204 46.11 -19.44 16.37
C SER A 204 46.08 -18.01 15.82
N GLU A 205 46.76 -17.13 16.55
CA GLU A 205 47.10 -15.74 16.28
C GLU A 205 47.35 -15.43 14.80
N HIS A 206 46.77 -14.32 14.30
CA HIS A 206 47.43 -13.47 13.30
C HIS A 206 47.17 -11.99 13.61
N ASP A 207 48.30 -11.30 13.76
CA ASP A 207 48.59 -9.92 14.10
C ASP A 207 47.88 -8.91 13.16
N TYR A 208 46.97 -8.09 13.69
CA TYR A 208 46.49 -6.90 12.99
C TYR A 208 47.09 -5.66 13.67
N LYS A 209 48.16 -5.14 13.07
CA LYS A 209 48.73 -3.84 13.42
C LYS A 209 47.73 -2.74 13.10
N VAL A 210 47.16 -2.14 14.14
CA VAL A 210 46.44 -0.87 14.05
C VAL A 210 47.47 0.25 13.89
N THR A 211 47.48 0.88 12.73
CA THR A 211 48.20 2.15 12.51
C THR A 211 47.24 3.29 12.87
N PRO A 212 47.61 4.23 13.77
CA PRO A 212 46.77 5.39 14.05
C PRO A 212 46.90 6.38 12.89
N LEU A 213 45.81 6.64 12.17
CA LEU A 213 45.73 7.80 11.29
C LEU A 213 45.62 9.05 12.16
N GLU A 214 46.66 9.86 12.08
CA GLU A 214 46.79 11.16 12.72
C GLU A 214 45.63 12.08 12.29
N ALA A 215 44.96 12.65 13.29
CA ALA A 215 43.92 13.65 13.10
C ALA A 215 44.58 14.98 12.70
N GLU A 216 44.66 15.25 11.41
CA GLU A 216 45.01 16.57 10.91
C GLU A 216 43.78 17.50 11.01
N GLN A 217 43.83 18.40 11.99
CA GLN A 217 42.81 19.42 12.24
C GLN A 217 42.81 20.45 11.10
N LEU A 218 41.93 20.27 10.12
CA LEU A 218 41.57 21.34 9.20
C LEU A 218 40.52 22.24 9.89
N ARG A 219 40.96 23.38 10.45
CA ARG A 219 40.07 24.49 10.81
C ARG A 219 39.45 25.04 9.53
N ILE A 220 38.16 24.78 9.33
CA ILE A 220 37.34 25.52 8.38
C ILE A 220 36.74 26.68 9.16
N GLU A 221 37.17 27.91 8.86
CA GLU A 221 36.51 29.12 9.35
C GLU A 221 35.09 29.21 8.74
N PRO A 222 34.07 29.60 9.51
CA PRO A 222 32.73 29.80 8.96
C PRO A 222 32.76 30.96 7.95
N PRO A 223 31.96 30.90 6.86
CA PRO A 223 31.94 31.96 5.87
C PRO A 223 31.41 33.25 6.50
N GLN A 224 32.06 34.36 6.16
CA GLN A 224 31.59 35.70 6.52
C GLN A 224 30.27 35.98 5.81
N VAL A 225 29.25 36.31 6.60
CA VAL A 225 27.96 36.81 6.11
C VAL A 225 28.16 38.30 5.81
N GLU A 226 28.34 38.63 4.54
CA GLU A 226 28.17 40.00 4.05
C GLU A 226 26.69 40.26 3.75
N ASP A 227 26.14 41.27 4.42
CA ASP A 227 24.99 42.11 4.12
C ASP A 227 23.83 41.50 3.30
N ALA A 228 22.81 41.05 4.03
CA ALA A 228 21.44 40.92 3.51
C ALA A 228 20.51 41.79 4.38
N ASP A 229 20.71 43.10 4.34
CA ASP A 229 19.69 44.06 4.74
C ASP A 229 18.67 44.23 3.60
N ALA A 230 17.40 44.26 4.01
CA ALA A 230 16.19 44.48 3.23
C ALA A 230 15.67 43.28 2.41
N LEU A 231 14.67 42.58 2.96
CA LEU A 231 13.42 42.21 2.28
C LEU A 231 12.35 41.79 3.33
N ASP A 232 11.42 42.71 3.57
CA ASP A 232 10.00 42.54 3.92
C ASP A 232 9.57 41.77 5.20
N GLU A 233 9.50 42.49 6.32
CA GLU A 233 8.63 42.17 7.46
C GLU A 233 7.15 42.46 7.10
N GLN A 234 6.43 41.56 6.43
CA GLN A 234 4.96 41.59 6.42
C GLN A 234 4.32 40.20 6.47
N ALA A 235 3.50 40.02 7.52
CA ALA A 235 2.42 39.05 7.70
C ALA A 235 2.75 37.63 8.20
N GLU A 236 3.19 37.49 9.46
CA GLU A 236 2.83 36.30 10.23
C GLU A 236 1.30 36.32 10.48
N PRO A 237 0.57 35.22 10.19
CA PRO A 237 -0.85 35.17 10.47
C PRO A 237 -1.08 35.24 11.98
N ASP A 238 -1.96 36.15 12.40
CA ASP A 238 -2.33 36.36 13.80
C ASP A 238 -2.63 35.01 14.49
N ARG A 239 -2.15 34.84 15.73
CA ARG A 239 -2.24 33.57 16.47
C ARG A 239 -3.69 33.08 16.58
N GLU A 240 -4.65 34.00 16.58
CA GLU A 240 -6.07 33.72 16.56
C GLU A 240 -6.54 33.12 15.22
N THR A 241 -6.00 33.58 14.09
CA THR A 241 -6.25 33.01 12.75
C THR A 241 -5.66 31.61 12.63
N THR A 242 -4.46 31.41 13.19
CA THR A 242 -3.80 30.09 13.20
C THR A 242 -4.56 29.10 14.07
N ALA A 243 -5.09 29.55 15.22
CA ALA A 243 -5.93 28.73 16.08
C ALA A 243 -7.27 28.36 15.42
N LEU A 244 -7.90 29.32 14.73
CA LEU A 244 -9.13 29.07 13.95
C LEU A 244 -8.89 28.06 12.82
N LEU A 245 -7.77 28.15 12.10
CA LEU A 245 -7.41 27.20 11.04
C LEU A 245 -7.19 25.79 11.60
N VAL A 246 -6.58 25.66 12.78
CA VAL A 246 -6.40 24.36 13.45
C VAL A 246 -7.75 23.77 13.87
N ASP A 247 -8.67 24.57 14.41
CA ASP A 247 -10.00 24.10 14.80
C ASP A 247 -10.85 23.69 13.58
N ILE A 248 -10.79 24.46 12.49
CA ILE A 248 -11.42 24.09 11.20
C ILE A 248 -10.83 22.79 10.66
N LEU A 249 -9.50 22.63 10.68
CA LEU A 249 -8.84 21.38 10.27
C LEU A 249 -9.26 20.19 11.15
N GLU A 250 -9.43 20.40 12.46
CA GLU A 250 -9.88 19.34 13.36
C GLU A 250 -11.35 18.96 13.13
N GLN A 251 -12.21 19.94 12.86
CA GLN A 251 -13.60 19.70 12.47
C GLN A 251 -13.70 18.95 11.13
N LEU A 252 -12.91 19.36 10.13
CA LEU A 252 -12.84 18.65 8.85
C LEU A 252 -12.36 17.22 9.05
N LYS A 253 -11.35 16.99 9.89
CA LYS A 253 -10.85 15.64 10.21
C LYS A 253 -11.91 14.76 10.91
N ARG A 254 -12.75 15.35 11.77
CA ARG A 254 -13.88 14.64 12.41
C ARG A 254 -14.98 14.30 11.41
N MET A 255 -15.31 15.20 10.49
CA MET A 255 -16.25 14.94 9.40
C MET A 255 -15.72 13.86 8.45
N GLN A 256 -14.43 13.92 8.10
CA GLN A 256 -13.80 12.95 7.22
C GLN A 256 -13.65 11.56 7.85
N LYS A 257 -13.42 11.48 9.18
CA LYS A 257 -13.43 10.20 9.88
C LYS A 257 -14.82 9.55 9.84
N ALA A 258 -15.90 10.34 9.82
CA ALA A 258 -17.24 9.82 9.58
C ALA A 258 -17.45 9.35 8.13
N GLU A 259 -16.83 10.03 7.14
CA GLU A 259 -16.81 9.59 5.73
C GLU A 259 -15.91 8.36 5.48
N MET A 260 -14.87 8.14 6.28
CA MET A 260 -14.01 6.95 6.20
C MET A 260 -14.75 5.69 6.68
N PHE A 261 -15.75 5.85 7.56
CA PHE A 261 -16.76 4.82 7.83
C PHE A 261 -17.88 4.79 6.76
N GLY A 262 -17.85 5.69 5.78
CA GLY A 262 -18.83 5.81 4.70
C GLY A 262 -18.65 4.81 3.55
N GLU A 263 -17.48 4.17 3.43
CA GLU A 263 -17.31 3.04 2.50
C GLU A 263 -18.03 1.77 3.01
N PHE A 264 -18.24 1.65 4.32
CA PHE A 264 -19.24 0.75 4.90
C PHE A 264 -20.57 1.49 4.97
N SER A 265 -21.27 1.57 3.84
CA SER A 265 -22.65 2.09 3.86
C SER A 265 -23.47 1.28 4.88
N ILE A 266 -23.79 1.90 6.02
CA ILE A 266 -24.61 1.30 7.08
C ILE A 266 -25.92 0.77 6.47
N MET A 267 -26.41 1.41 5.40
CA MET A 267 -27.57 0.98 4.64
C MET A 267 -27.36 -0.35 3.91
N ARG A 268 -26.16 -0.65 3.38
CA ARG A 268 -25.82 -1.97 2.81
C ARG A 268 -25.77 -3.05 3.87
N LEU A 269 -25.17 -2.75 5.02
CA LEU A 269 -25.11 -3.68 6.15
C LEU A 269 -26.53 -3.98 6.66
N LEU A 270 -27.35 -2.94 6.84
CA LEU A 270 -28.72 -3.07 7.29
C LEU A 270 -29.58 -3.82 6.24
N ALA A 271 -29.43 -3.52 4.95
CA ALA A 271 -30.11 -4.23 3.87
C ALA A 271 -29.71 -5.72 3.84
N GLY A 272 -28.42 -6.02 4.00
CA GLY A 272 -27.91 -7.40 4.09
C GLY A 272 -28.49 -8.16 5.29
N ILE A 273 -28.55 -7.52 6.46
CA ILE A 273 -29.18 -8.10 7.66
C ILE A 273 -30.67 -8.39 7.42
N VAL A 274 -31.41 -7.43 6.85
CA VAL A 274 -32.83 -7.61 6.51
C VAL A 274 -33.02 -8.77 5.52
N GLN A 275 -32.09 -8.95 4.57
CA GLN A 275 -32.15 -10.02 3.58
C GLN A 275 -32.06 -11.42 4.20
N VAL A 276 -31.30 -11.58 5.29
CA VAL A 276 -31.25 -12.84 6.05
C VAL A 276 -32.61 -13.17 6.66
N PHE A 277 -33.33 -12.17 7.17
CA PHE A 277 -34.68 -12.37 7.69
C PHE A 277 -35.71 -12.69 6.60
N VAL A 278 -35.56 -12.12 5.39
CA VAL A 278 -36.40 -12.51 4.23
C VAL A 278 -36.22 -13.99 3.90
N LEU A 279 -34.97 -14.46 3.82
CA LEU A 279 -34.67 -15.87 3.57
C LEU A 279 -35.28 -16.77 4.65
N PHE A 280 -35.17 -16.37 5.91
CA PHE A 280 -35.77 -17.07 7.04
C PHE A 280 -37.31 -17.17 6.91
N CYS A 281 -37.98 -16.08 6.57
CA CYS A 281 -39.43 -16.08 6.34
C CYS A 281 -39.85 -17.01 5.20
N LEU A 282 -39.07 -17.08 4.11
CA LEU A 282 -39.33 -18.01 3.00
C LEU A 282 -39.14 -19.46 3.40
N LEU A 283 -38.08 -19.77 4.16
CA LEU A 283 -37.86 -21.11 4.70
C LEU A 283 -38.99 -21.54 5.65
N MET A 284 -39.47 -20.64 6.49
CA MET A 284 -40.63 -20.89 7.36
C MET A 284 -41.91 -21.12 6.56
N ALA A 285 -42.15 -20.34 5.50
CA ALA A 285 -43.29 -20.56 4.62
C ALA A 285 -43.24 -21.92 3.92
N ILE A 286 -42.06 -22.34 3.45
CA ILE A 286 -41.84 -23.66 2.85
C ILE A 286 -42.05 -24.75 3.90
N TRP A 287 -41.53 -24.57 5.11
CA TRP A 287 -41.72 -25.51 6.22
C TRP A 287 -43.20 -25.73 6.54
N PHE A 288 -43.98 -24.66 6.67
CA PHE A 288 -45.43 -24.75 6.88
C PHE A 288 -46.21 -25.29 5.68
N LEU A 289 -45.65 -25.16 4.47
CA LEU A 289 -46.24 -25.77 3.27
C LEU A 289 -46.03 -27.29 3.23
N MET A 290 -44.89 -27.76 3.74
CA MET A 290 -44.55 -29.18 3.84
C MET A 290 -45.12 -29.86 5.08
N SER A 291 -45.65 -29.11 6.06
CA SER A 291 -46.21 -29.70 7.27
C SER A 291 -47.50 -30.49 6.98
N PRO A 292 -47.71 -31.65 7.64
CA PRO A 292 -48.89 -32.50 7.42
C PRO A 292 -50.21 -31.77 7.64
N ASP A 293 -50.25 -30.92 8.67
CA ASP A 293 -51.32 -29.95 8.87
C ASP A 293 -50.95 -28.67 8.14
N ARG A 294 -51.63 -28.40 7.02
CA ARG A 294 -51.40 -27.16 6.24
C ARG A 294 -51.81 -25.95 7.07
N GLN A 295 -50.84 -25.28 7.67
CA GLN A 295 -51.05 -24.05 8.44
C GLN A 295 -51.15 -22.85 7.50
N THR A 296 -52.24 -22.81 6.74
CA THR A 296 -52.46 -21.82 5.66
C THR A 296 -52.30 -20.37 6.17
N THR A 297 -52.80 -20.07 7.37
CA THR A 297 -52.64 -18.76 8.01
C THR A 297 -51.16 -18.42 8.29
N SER A 298 -50.39 -19.39 8.80
CA SER A 298 -48.96 -19.21 9.10
C SER A 298 -48.14 -19.03 7.81
N ILE A 299 -48.49 -19.73 6.72
CA ILE A 299 -47.87 -19.56 5.40
C ILE A 299 -48.06 -18.13 4.90
N PHE A 300 -49.31 -17.63 4.90
CA PHE A 300 -49.60 -16.26 4.46
C PHE A 300 -48.94 -15.21 5.35
N LEU A 301 -48.87 -15.44 6.66
CA LEU A 301 -48.21 -14.54 7.60
C LEU A 301 -46.69 -14.49 7.33
N SER A 302 -46.03 -15.63 7.15
CA SER A 302 -44.60 -15.69 6.82
C SER A 302 -44.27 -15.06 5.47
N LEU A 303 -45.09 -15.31 4.44
CA LEU A 303 -44.94 -14.66 3.13
C LEU A 303 -45.18 -13.14 3.23
N GLY A 304 -46.18 -12.71 3.99
CA GLY A 304 -46.46 -11.29 4.24
C GLY A 304 -45.26 -10.57 4.87
N PHE A 305 -44.69 -11.11 5.95
CA PHE A 305 -43.48 -10.56 6.56
C PHE A 305 -42.29 -10.56 5.60
N GLY A 306 -42.10 -11.63 4.83
CA GLY A 306 -41.05 -11.70 3.81
C GLY A 306 -41.18 -10.59 2.75
N THR A 307 -42.40 -10.32 2.26
CA THR A 307 -42.63 -9.25 1.27
C THR A 307 -42.37 -7.85 1.83
N VAL A 308 -42.79 -7.57 3.06
CA VAL A 308 -42.54 -6.27 3.72
C VAL A 308 -41.04 -6.05 3.94
N LEU A 309 -40.34 -7.06 4.46
CA LEU A 309 -38.89 -6.99 4.68
C LEU A 309 -38.13 -6.83 3.36
N GLN A 310 -38.55 -7.51 2.29
CA GLN A 310 -37.95 -7.38 0.96
C GLN A 310 -38.12 -5.96 0.38
N LEU A 311 -39.31 -5.36 0.54
CA LEU A 311 -39.54 -3.96 0.12
C LEU A 311 -38.68 -2.98 0.92
N MET A 312 -38.48 -3.24 2.21
CA MET A 312 -37.61 -2.43 3.06
C MET A 312 -36.13 -2.53 2.65
N ALA A 313 -35.63 -3.74 2.37
CA ALA A 313 -34.27 -3.95 1.86
C ALA A 313 -34.07 -3.25 0.50
N LEU A 314 -35.04 -3.39 -0.42
CA LEU A 314 -35.00 -2.71 -1.72
C LEU A 314 -34.96 -1.18 -1.57
N THR A 315 -35.72 -0.64 -0.62
CA THR A 315 -35.73 0.80 -0.32
C THR A 315 -34.35 1.27 0.15
N PHE A 316 -33.68 0.50 1.02
CA PHE A 316 -32.31 0.81 1.46
C PHE A 316 -31.29 0.77 0.31
N TYR A 317 -31.43 -0.15 -0.64
CA TYR A 317 -30.58 -0.19 -1.84
C TYR A 317 -30.84 0.99 -2.79
N ILE A 318 -32.11 1.36 -3.03
CA ILE A 318 -32.47 2.46 -3.94
C ILE A 318 -32.05 3.82 -3.38
N MET A 319 -32.19 4.03 -2.07
CA MET A 319 -31.76 5.28 -1.42
C MET A 319 -30.26 5.55 -1.58
N GLN A 320 -29.46 4.51 -1.76
CA GLN A 320 -28.02 4.63 -1.94
C GLN A 320 -27.62 4.97 -3.38
N GLY A 321 -28.37 4.51 -4.39
CA GLY A 321 -28.06 4.76 -5.81
C GLY A 321 -28.35 6.20 -6.30
N ARG A 322 -28.76 7.11 -5.41
CA ARG A 322 -29.08 8.53 -5.73
C ARG A 322 -28.15 9.54 -5.05
N GLN A 323 -27.08 9.08 -4.39
CA GLN A 323 -26.03 9.91 -3.80
C GLN A 323 -24.74 9.72 -4.58
#